data_AF-A0A8T1T2Q7-F1
#
_entry.id   AF-A0A8T1T2Q7-F1
#
_cell.length_a   1.000
_cell.length_b   1.000
_cell.length_c   1.000
_cell.angle_alpha   90.00
_cell.angle_beta   90.00
_cell.angle_gamma   90.00
#
_symmetry.space_group_name_H-M   'P 1'
#
loop_
_entity.id
_entity.type
_entity.pdbx_description
1 polymer ?
#
loop_
_entity_poly.entity_id
_entity_poly.type
_entity_poly.pdbx_seq_one_letter_code
_entity_poly.pdbx_strand_id
1 'polypeptide(L)'
;RWASLYSTLIPRPTGDVSWRLLHGAVSTGVYLARFTPVPDTCPFCGVRETLAHVYLECARLQSLFRLLTNLLLRFWLHFSPPLLLYALPIRGPTKSRDLLVNLLLALAKLAIYKTRERRLADGGSGACGACFRSFVRSRIRAEFLWAASTGSLDAFEEQWALSRVLCSVSPSGSLLLTL
;
A
#
# COMPACT_ATOMS: atom_id res chain seq x y z
N ARG A 1 -9.21 11.77 -12.36
CA ARG A 1 -8.17 11.49 -11.34
C ARG A 1 -8.35 10.13 -10.62
N TRP A 2 -9.53 9.50 -10.64
CA TRP A 2 -9.80 8.23 -9.93
C TRP A 2 -9.22 6.97 -10.60
N ALA A 3 -8.97 7.00 -11.91
CA ALA A 3 -8.50 5.84 -12.66
C ALA A 3 -7.16 5.29 -12.17
N SER A 4 -6.27 6.12 -11.61
CA SER A 4 -5.00 5.68 -11.02
C SER A 4 -5.18 4.83 -9.75
N LEU A 5 -6.32 4.93 -9.07
CA LEU A 5 -6.65 4.14 -7.88
C LEU A 5 -7.11 2.72 -8.21
N TYR A 6 -7.53 2.50 -9.46
CA TYR A 6 -8.01 1.22 -9.98
C TYR A 6 -7.17 0.82 -11.19
N SER A 7 -5.85 0.91 -11.06
CA SER A 7 -4.94 0.45 -12.11
C SER A 7 -4.99 -1.08 -12.24
N THR A 8 -4.51 -1.60 -13.38
CA THR A 8 -4.54 -3.04 -13.69
C THR A 8 -3.88 -3.92 -12.62
N LEU A 9 -2.90 -3.40 -11.88
CA LEU A 9 -2.21 -4.17 -10.85
C LEU A 9 -2.91 -4.13 -9.47
N ILE A 10 -3.82 -3.18 -9.26
CA ILE A 10 -4.46 -2.94 -7.96
C ILE A 10 -5.72 -3.80 -7.86
N PRO A 11 -5.78 -4.76 -6.91
CA PRO A 11 -7.02 -5.49 -6.66
C PRO A 11 -8.14 -4.54 -6.26
N ARG A 12 -9.37 -4.76 -6.76
CA ARG A 12 -10.52 -3.87 -6.49
C ARG A 12 -10.72 -3.54 -5.00
N PRO A 13 -10.68 -4.51 -4.06
CA PRO A 13 -10.84 -4.20 -2.63
C PRO A 13 -9.74 -3.26 -2.08
N THR A 14 -8.52 -3.34 -2.63
CA THR A 14 -7.42 -2.44 -2.29
C THR A 14 -7.65 -1.04 -2.87
N GLY A 15 -8.16 -0.97 -4.10
CA GLY A 15 -8.59 0.27 -4.75
C GLY A 15 -9.68 0.98 -3.96
N ASP A 16 -10.66 0.24 -3.43
CA ASP A 16 -11.76 0.79 -2.65
C ASP A 16 -11.30 1.48 -1.35
N VAL A 17 -10.28 0.94 -0.68
CA VAL A 17 -9.67 1.63 0.48
C VAL A 17 -9.06 2.96 0.05
N SER A 18 -8.40 3.00 -1.11
CA SER A 18 -7.81 4.22 -1.65
C SER A 18 -8.89 5.24 -2.05
N TRP A 19 -9.99 4.76 -2.63
CA TRP A 19 -11.15 5.58 -2.98
C TRP A 19 -11.81 6.19 -1.75
N ARG A 20 -12.03 5.38 -0.69
CA ARG A 20 -12.61 5.84 0.58
C ARG A 20 -11.74 6.91 1.22
N LEU A 21 -10.43 6.71 1.26
CA LEU A 21 -9.49 7.70 1.77
C LEU A 21 -9.60 9.02 1.00
N LEU A 22 -9.58 8.96 -0.33
CA LEU A 22 -9.60 10.17 -1.15
C LEU A 22 -10.90 10.99 -1.03
N HIS A 23 -12.02 10.32 -0.76
CA HIS A 23 -13.33 10.96 -0.55
C HIS A 23 -13.65 11.25 0.92
N GLY A 24 -12.73 10.97 1.85
CA GLY A 24 -13.00 11.11 3.28
C GLY A 24 -14.06 10.14 3.84
N ALA A 25 -14.36 9.08 3.11
CA ALA A 25 -15.33 8.04 3.48
C ALA A 25 -14.70 6.92 4.33
N VAL A 26 -13.68 7.24 5.13
CA VAL A 26 -13.08 6.32 6.11
C VAL A 26 -13.64 6.63 7.49
N SER A 27 -14.14 5.62 8.18
CA SER A 27 -14.72 5.74 9.52
C SER A 27 -13.64 5.99 10.59
N THR A 28 -13.29 7.26 10.80
CA THR A 28 -12.36 7.70 11.86
C THR A 28 -13.09 7.83 13.21
N GLY A 29 -12.36 7.91 14.32
CA GLY A 29 -12.92 8.14 15.66
C GLY A 29 -13.79 9.39 15.70
N VAL A 30 -13.32 10.51 15.17
CA VAL A 30 -14.11 11.76 15.05
C VAL A 30 -15.40 11.57 14.24
N TYR A 31 -15.38 10.71 13.22
CA TYR A 31 -16.58 10.41 12.43
C TYR A 31 -17.56 9.53 13.23
N LEU A 32 -17.07 8.46 13.86
CA LEU A 32 -17.89 7.49 14.59
C LEU A 32 -18.50 8.07 15.88
N ALA A 33 -17.77 8.95 16.56
CA ALA A 33 -18.23 9.64 17.78
C ALA A 33 -19.47 10.52 17.55
N ARG A 34 -19.80 10.86 16.29
CA ARG A 34 -21.04 11.58 15.94
C ARG A 34 -22.30 10.72 16.06
N PHE A 35 -22.15 9.40 15.99
CA PHE A 35 -23.26 8.46 15.90
C PHE A 35 -23.30 7.47 17.07
N THR A 36 -22.19 7.29 17.78
CA THR A 36 -22.03 6.29 18.84
C THR A 36 -21.15 6.84 19.96
N PRO A 37 -21.30 6.37 21.22
CA PRO A 37 -20.51 6.83 22.37
C PRO A 37 -19.11 6.21 22.38
N VAL A 38 -18.39 6.30 21.26
CA VAL A 38 -17.01 5.84 21.12
C VAL A 38 -16.04 7.00 21.26
N PRO A 39 -14.81 6.79 21.75
CA PRO A 39 -13.81 7.84 21.81
C PRO A 39 -13.50 8.40 20.41
N ASP A 40 -13.35 9.71 20.32
CA ASP A 40 -12.89 10.37 19.09
C ASP A 40 -11.36 10.34 18.93
N THR A 41 -10.67 9.65 19.84
CA THR A 41 -9.21 9.55 19.95
C THR A 41 -8.65 8.32 19.25
N CYS A 42 -7.41 8.43 18.78
CA CYS A 42 -6.69 7.38 18.09
C CYS A 42 -6.35 6.22 19.04
N PRO A 43 -6.68 4.97 18.70
CA PRO A 43 -6.46 3.81 19.59
C PRO A 43 -4.98 3.43 19.75
N PHE A 44 -4.08 4.14 19.05
CA PHE A 44 -2.63 3.94 19.11
C PHE A 44 -1.90 5.00 19.95
N CYS A 45 -2.35 6.25 19.95
CA CYS A 45 -1.62 7.34 20.61
C CYS A 45 -2.50 8.36 21.34
N GLY A 46 -3.82 8.15 21.43
CA GLY A 46 -4.74 9.00 22.20
C GLY A 46 -5.04 10.38 21.60
N VAL A 47 -4.33 10.81 20.56
CA VAL A 47 -4.61 12.07 19.84
C VAL A 47 -5.93 11.98 19.08
N ARG A 48 -6.67 13.09 18.95
CA ARG A 48 -7.90 13.19 18.15
C ARG A 48 -7.74 12.53 16.76
N GLU A 49 -8.58 11.54 16.46
CA GLU A 49 -8.45 10.71 15.27
C GLU A 49 -9.17 11.31 14.06
N THR A 50 -8.49 12.21 13.37
CA THR A 50 -8.90 12.73 12.06
C THR A 50 -8.41 11.81 10.92
N LEU A 51 -8.87 12.05 9.70
CA LEU A 51 -8.39 11.31 8.52
C LEU A 51 -6.89 11.54 8.28
N ALA A 52 -6.44 12.79 8.42
CA ALA A 52 -5.03 13.15 8.35
C ALA A 52 -4.23 12.42 9.43
N HIS A 53 -4.74 12.35 10.66
CA HIS A 53 -4.09 11.60 11.71
C HIS A 53 -3.89 10.13 11.37
N VAL A 54 -4.96 9.46 10.91
CA VAL A 54 -4.94 8.02 10.62
C VAL A 54 -3.93 7.65 9.52
N TYR A 55 -3.79 8.50 8.50
CA TYR A 55 -3.03 8.17 7.28
C TYR A 55 -1.71 8.93 7.13
N LEU A 56 -1.49 10.03 7.83
CA LEU A 56 -0.34 10.93 7.61
C LEU A 56 0.43 11.30 8.88
N GLU A 57 -0.22 11.44 10.04
CA GLU A 57 0.43 12.07 11.21
C GLU A 57 0.71 11.11 12.36
N CYS A 58 -0.03 9.99 12.46
CA CYS A 58 0.13 9.07 13.59
C CYS A 58 1.55 8.48 13.65
N ALA A 59 2.20 8.57 14.81
CA ALA A 59 3.58 8.11 15.03
C ALA A 59 3.80 6.63 14.65
N ARG A 60 2.74 5.80 14.71
CA ARG A 60 2.77 4.39 14.28
C ARG A 60 3.20 4.20 12.82
N LEU A 61 3.05 5.24 11.99
CA LEU A 61 3.31 5.18 10.54
C LEU A 61 4.78 5.42 10.20
N GLN A 62 5.61 5.88 11.13
CA GLN A 62 7.02 6.25 10.88
C GLN A 62 7.81 5.11 10.21
N SER A 63 7.64 3.88 10.68
CA SER A 63 8.32 2.71 10.11
C SER A 63 7.88 2.40 8.68
N LEU A 64 6.59 2.59 8.37
CA LEU A 64 6.05 2.44 7.02
C LEU A 64 6.56 3.56 6.10
N PHE A 65 6.55 4.81 6.55
CA PHE A 65 7.01 5.93 5.71
C PHE A 65 8.50 5.85 5.41
N ARG A 66 9.34 5.46 6.38
CA ARG A 66 10.76 5.20 6.12
C ARG A 66 10.95 4.13 5.05
N LEU A 67 10.16 3.05 5.13
CA LEU A 67 10.19 1.98 4.12
C LEU A 67 9.74 2.49 2.74
N LEU A 68 8.65 3.24 2.66
CA LEU A 68 8.15 3.81 1.41
C LEU A 68 9.15 4.81 0.81
N THR A 69 9.76 5.67 1.62
CA THR A 69 10.83 6.58 1.18
C THR A 69 11.97 5.80 0.54
N ASN A 70 12.51 4.80 1.23
CA ASN A 70 13.61 4.00 0.71
C ASN A 70 13.23 3.25 -0.58
N LEU A 71 12.00 2.73 -0.67
CA LEU A 71 11.53 2.04 -1.87
C LEU A 71 11.33 2.96 -3.06
N LEU A 72 10.68 4.09 -2.85
CA LEU A 72 10.37 5.03 -3.92
C LEU A 72 11.64 5.69 -4.47
N LEU A 73 12.65 5.92 -3.63
CA LEU A 73 13.96 6.39 -4.09
C LEU A 73 14.61 5.42 -5.09
N ARG A 74 14.42 4.11 -4.92
CA ARG A 74 14.90 3.10 -5.88
C ARG A 74 14.14 3.14 -7.23
N PHE A 75 12.97 3.80 -7.26
CA PHE A 75 12.23 4.14 -8.47
C PHE A 75 12.45 5.60 -8.91
N TRP A 76 13.43 6.30 -8.34
CA TRP A 76 13.71 7.72 -8.59
C TRP A 76 12.55 8.66 -8.25
N LEU A 77 11.82 8.35 -7.17
CA LEU A 77 10.68 9.11 -6.68
C LEU A 77 10.85 9.49 -5.21
N HIS A 78 10.37 10.69 -4.85
CA HIS A 78 10.33 11.14 -3.47
C HIS A 78 8.96 10.82 -2.85
N PHE A 79 8.97 10.18 -1.69
CA PHE A 79 7.74 9.99 -0.92
C PHE A 79 7.20 11.35 -0.45
N SER A 80 5.89 11.55 -0.57
CA SER A 80 5.19 12.72 -0.03
C SER A 80 3.74 12.37 0.30
N PRO A 81 3.10 13.10 1.25
CA PRO A 81 1.67 12.93 1.53
C PRO A 81 0.77 13.05 0.30
N PRO A 82 0.95 14.04 -0.61
CA PRO A 82 0.16 14.11 -1.84
C PRO A 82 0.34 12.87 -2.72
N LEU A 83 1.57 12.34 -2.85
CA LEU A 83 1.81 11.12 -3.61
C LEU A 83 1.05 9.93 -3.00
N LEU A 84 1.09 9.78 -1.67
CA LEU A 84 0.32 8.75 -0.99
C LEU A 84 -1.17 8.90 -1.31
N LEU A 85 -1.76 10.07 -1.15
CA LEU A 85 -3.20 10.28 -1.35
C LEU A 85 -3.64 10.07 -2.80
N TYR A 86 -2.99 10.72 -3.75
CA TYR A 86 -3.46 10.85 -5.13
C TYR A 86 -2.87 9.82 -6.11
N ALA A 87 -1.81 9.11 -5.72
CA ALA A 87 -1.03 8.23 -6.59
C ALA A 87 -0.41 8.96 -7.80
N LEU A 88 0.35 8.24 -8.63
CA LEU A 88 0.91 8.77 -9.87
C LEU A 88 -0.11 8.73 -11.02
N PRO A 89 -0.11 9.73 -11.91
CA PRO A 89 -0.73 9.58 -13.21
C PRO A 89 0.06 8.54 -14.02
N ILE A 90 -0.64 7.60 -14.65
CA ILE A 90 0.01 6.56 -15.46
C ILE A 90 0.39 7.19 -16.81
N ARG A 91 1.68 7.18 -17.15
CA ARG A 91 2.19 7.73 -18.42
C ARG A 91 2.84 6.64 -19.27
N GLY A 92 2.71 6.73 -20.60
CA GLY A 92 3.22 5.71 -21.54
C GLY A 92 4.67 5.27 -21.29
N PRO A 93 5.67 6.18 -21.27
CA PRO A 93 7.09 5.81 -21.16
C PRO A 93 7.49 5.22 -19.79
N THR A 94 6.70 5.42 -18.75
CA THR A 94 7.01 5.00 -17.38
C THR A 94 5.90 4.12 -16.79
N LYS A 95 5.04 3.57 -17.65
CA LYS A 95 3.80 2.89 -17.29
C LYS A 95 4.04 1.78 -16.27
N SER A 96 4.97 0.88 -16.52
CA SER A 96 5.23 -0.26 -15.63
C SER A 96 5.68 0.19 -14.24
N ARG A 97 6.55 1.21 -14.16
CA ARG A 97 6.97 1.84 -12.91
C ARG A 97 5.81 2.50 -12.20
N ASP A 98 5.04 3.33 -12.90
CA ASP A 98 3.91 4.07 -12.33
C ASP A 98 2.83 3.10 -11.79
N LEU A 99 2.58 2.01 -12.50
CA LEU A 99 1.67 0.94 -12.07
C LEU A 99 2.16 0.26 -10.78
N LEU A 100 3.44 -0.13 -10.71
CA LEU A 100 4.01 -0.72 -9.50
C LEU A 100 3.95 0.26 -8.32
N VAL A 101 4.34 1.51 -8.53
CA VAL A 101 4.33 2.52 -7.48
C VAL A 101 2.90 2.74 -6.98
N ASN A 102 1.92 2.84 -7.88
CA ASN A 102 0.51 2.97 -7.48
C ASN A 102 0.02 1.76 -6.69
N LEU A 103 0.43 0.54 -7.07
CA LEU A 103 0.17 -0.67 -6.28
C LEU A 103 0.79 -0.58 -4.88
N LEU A 104 2.06 -0.18 -4.76
CA LEU A 104 2.73 -0.04 -3.46
C LEU A 104 2.00 0.98 -2.57
N LEU A 105 1.60 2.11 -3.13
CA LEU A 105 0.84 3.14 -2.39
C LEU A 105 -0.54 2.62 -1.97
N ALA A 106 -1.22 1.84 -2.81
CA ALA A 106 -2.51 1.22 -2.49
C ALA A 106 -2.37 0.16 -1.38
N LEU A 107 -1.36 -0.69 -1.45
CA LEU A 107 -1.06 -1.68 -0.41
C LEU A 107 -0.63 -1.03 0.92
N ALA A 108 0.05 0.12 0.87
CA ALA A 108 0.37 0.89 2.05
C ALA A 108 -0.91 1.42 2.74
N LYS A 109 -1.84 2.00 1.98
CA LYS A 109 -3.16 2.42 2.51
C LYS A 109 -3.94 1.25 3.10
N LEU A 110 -3.90 0.09 2.44
CA LEU A 110 -4.54 -1.12 2.94
C LEU A 110 -3.90 -1.60 4.25
N ALA A 111 -2.57 -1.55 4.38
CA ALA A 111 -1.87 -1.89 5.61
C ALA A 111 -2.25 -0.94 6.77
N ILE A 112 -2.33 0.36 6.49
CA ILE A 112 -2.79 1.38 7.46
C ILE A 112 -4.20 1.06 7.94
N TYR A 113 -5.10 0.75 7.00
CA TYR A 113 -6.49 0.40 7.27
C TYR A 113 -6.62 -0.89 8.09
N LYS A 114 -6.00 -1.99 7.63
CA LYS A 114 -6.10 -3.30 8.27
C LYS A 114 -5.46 -3.37 9.65
N THR A 115 -4.34 -2.67 9.86
CA THR A 115 -3.74 -2.61 11.21
C THR A 115 -4.60 -1.81 12.18
N ARG A 116 -5.27 -0.75 11.72
CA ARG A 116 -6.26 -0.03 12.54
C ARG A 116 -7.48 -0.88 12.87
N GLU A 117 -8.04 -1.56 11.88
CA GLU A 117 -9.20 -2.45 12.05
C GLU A 117 -8.90 -3.53 13.10
N ARG A 118 -7.75 -4.20 13.01
CA ARG A 118 -7.32 -5.19 14.01
C ARG A 118 -7.12 -4.61 15.41
N ARG A 119 -6.58 -3.40 15.51
CA ARG A 119 -6.42 -2.71 16.81
C ARG A 119 -7.76 -2.42 17.46
N LEU A 120 -8.78 -2.07 16.67
CA LEU A 120 -10.12 -1.81 17.15
C LEU A 120 -10.88 -3.10 17.53
N ALA A 121 -10.67 -4.19 16.79
CA ALA A 121 -11.34 -5.46 17.06
C ALA A 121 -10.79 -6.18 18.30
N ASP A 122 -9.46 -6.40 18.34
CA ASP A 122 -8.85 -7.35 19.29
C ASP A 122 -7.76 -6.70 20.17
N GLY A 123 -7.60 -5.37 20.10
CA GLY A 123 -6.52 -4.66 20.78
C GLY A 123 -5.12 -4.94 20.21
N GLY A 124 -4.98 -5.72 19.12
CA GLY A 124 -3.69 -6.10 18.57
C GLY A 124 -2.88 -4.89 18.04
N SER A 125 -1.58 -4.85 18.33
CA SER A 125 -0.65 -3.83 17.81
C SER A 125 0.18 -4.37 16.64
N GLY A 126 -0.46 -4.60 15.49
CA GLY A 126 0.26 -5.02 14.29
C GLY A 126 1.15 -3.92 13.72
N ALA A 127 2.44 -4.19 13.55
CA ALA A 127 3.36 -3.24 12.93
C ALA A 127 2.98 -2.97 11.46
N CYS A 128 2.59 -1.74 11.14
CA CYS A 128 2.10 -1.35 9.83
C CYS A 128 3.08 -1.66 8.69
N GLY A 129 4.37 -1.43 8.90
CA GLY A 129 5.41 -1.76 7.92
C GLY A 129 5.55 -3.26 7.66
N ALA A 130 5.37 -4.12 8.67
CA ALA A 130 5.40 -5.56 8.50
C ALA A 130 4.17 -6.08 7.73
N CYS A 131 2.99 -5.55 8.05
CA CYS A 131 1.75 -5.84 7.31
C CYS A 131 1.88 -5.46 5.83
N PHE A 132 2.43 -4.28 5.54
CA PHE A 132 2.72 -3.84 4.17
C PHE A 132 3.68 -4.78 3.44
N ARG A 133 4.83 -5.14 4.05
CA ARG A 133 5.77 -6.10 3.45
C ARG A 133 5.09 -7.43 3.13
N SER A 134 4.27 -7.93 4.06
CA SER A 134 3.52 -9.17 3.84
C SER A 134 2.59 -9.05 2.62
N PHE A 135 1.86 -7.95 2.47
CA PHE A 135 1.00 -7.75 1.31
C PHE A 135 1.78 -7.69 -0.01
N VAL A 136 2.91 -6.97 -0.04
CA VAL A 136 3.75 -6.90 -1.24
C VAL A 136 4.30 -8.27 -1.61
N ARG A 137 4.87 -9.00 -0.65
CA ARG A 137 5.42 -10.35 -0.88
C ARG A 137 4.35 -11.33 -1.36
N SER A 138 3.18 -11.34 -0.72
CA SER A 138 2.08 -12.21 -1.13
C SER A 138 1.59 -11.89 -2.54
N ARG A 139 1.51 -10.60 -2.89
CA ARG A 139 1.11 -10.18 -4.24
C ARG A 139 2.10 -10.64 -5.31
N ILE A 140 3.40 -10.42 -5.08
CA ILE A 140 4.45 -10.84 -6.01
C ILE A 140 4.45 -12.36 -6.18
N ARG A 141 4.33 -13.12 -5.09
CA ARG A 141 4.28 -14.59 -5.14
C ARG A 141 3.09 -15.09 -5.95
N ALA A 142 1.91 -14.52 -5.75
CA ALA A 142 0.72 -14.91 -6.51
C ALA A 142 0.90 -14.68 -8.01
N GLU A 143 1.46 -13.53 -8.39
CA GLU A 143 1.70 -13.17 -9.79
C GLU A 143 2.80 -14.01 -10.43
N PHE A 144 3.86 -14.30 -9.69
CA PHE A 144 4.92 -15.20 -10.13
C PHE A 144 4.39 -16.63 -10.35
N LEU A 145 3.63 -17.17 -9.40
CA LEU A 145 3.05 -18.52 -9.53
C LEU A 145 2.12 -18.62 -10.73
N TRP A 146 1.30 -17.58 -10.96
CA TRP A 146 0.46 -17.50 -12.13
C TRP A 146 1.30 -17.49 -13.41
N ALA A 147 2.28 -16.59 -13.51
CA ALA A 147 3.14 -16.48 -14.68
C ALA A 147 3.95 -17.75 -14.98
N ALA A 148 4.43 -18.43 -13.95
CA ALA A 148 5.10 -19.72 -14.08
C ALA A 148 4.15 -20.79 -14.63
N SER A 149 2.89 -20.80 -14.18
CA SER A 149 1.88 -21.78 -14.65
C SER A 149 1.42 -21.54 -16.10
N THR A 150 1.48 -20.29 -16.57
CA THR A 150 1.04 -19.89 -17.92
C THR A 150 2.19 -19.73 -18.91
N GLY A 151 3.44 -19.99 -18.50
CA GLY A 151 4.63 -19.82 -19.34
C GLY A 151 4.92 -18.36 -19.70
N SER A 152 4.47 -17.39 -18.89
CA SER A 152 4.59 -15.96 -19.16
C SER A 152 5.57 -15.25 -18.20
N LEU A 153 6.71 -15.89 -17.92
CA LEU A 153 7.71 -15.34 -16.99
C LEU A 153 8.35 -14.05 -17.52
N ASP A 154 8.56 -13.92 -18.82
CA ASP A 154 9.12 -12.70 -19.42
C ASP A 154 8.26 -11.47 -19.10
N ALA A 155 6.94 -11.59 -19.29
CA ALA A 155 5.98 -10.53 -18.96
C ALA A 155 5.94 -10.24 -17.44
N PHE A 156 6.14 -11.26 -16.61
CA PHE A 156 6.27 -11.06 -15.16
C PHE A 156 7.54 -10.25 -14.84
N GLU A 157 8.69 -10.59 -15.43
CA GLU A 157 9.94 -9.88 -15.18
C GLU A 157 9.87 -8.42 -15.63
N GLU A 158 9.33 -8.16 -16.82
CA GLU A 158 9.12 -6.80 -17.34
C GLU A 158 8.27 -5.92 -16.43
N GLN A 159 7.25 -6.50 -15.77
CA GLN A 159 6.33 -5.73 -14.92
C GLN A 159 6.74 -5.71 -13.44
N TRP A 160 7.29 -6.79 -12.88
CA TRP A 160 7.50 -6.97 -11.43
C TRP A 160 8.96 -6.93 -11.01
N ALA A 161 9.89 -7.31 -11.88
CA ALA A 161 11.33 -7.32 -11.59
C ALA A 161 12.05 -6.01 -11.98
N LEU A 162 11.29 -4.92 -12.17
CA LEU A 162 11.82 -3.60 -12.55
C LEU A 162 12.98 -3.18 -11.65
N SER A 163 14.15 -3.01 -12.27
CA SER A 163 15.43 -2.64 -11.63
C SER A 163 15.78 -3.49 -10.39
N ARG A 164 15.25 -4.73 -10.32
CA ARG A 164 15.39 -5.66 -9.18
C ARG A 164 14.98 -5.04 -7.83
N VAL A 165 14.03 -4.08 -7.87
CA VAL A 165 13.62 -3.33 -6.68
C VAL A 165 12.85 -4.22 -5.71
N LEU A 166 11.83 -4.91 -6.22
CA LEU A 166 10.95 -5.75 -5.41
C LEU A 166 11.35 -7.23 -5.45
N CYS A 167 11.75 -7.71 -6.61
CA CYS A 167 12.14 -9.10 -6.84
C CYS A 167 12.99 -9.26 -8.10
N SER A 168 13.49 -10.48 -8.32
CA SER A 168 14.11 -10.96 -9.55
C SER A 168 13.83 -12.46 -9.73
N VAL A 169 13.93 -12.99 -10.95
CA VAL A 169 13.90 -14.44 -11.20
C VAL A 169 15.34 -14.93 -11.39
N SER A 170 15.69 -16.05 -10.77
CA SER A 170 17.01 -16.68 -10.93
C SER A 170 17.12 -17.37 -12.30
N PRO A 171 18.35 -17.70 -12.75
CA PRO A 171 18.53 -18.50 -13.97
C PRO A 171 17.83 -19.88 -13.90
N SER A 172 17.62 -20.41 -12.70
CA SER A 172 16.86 -21.65 -12.46
C SER A 172 15.34 -21.45 -12.48
N GLY A 173 14.85 -20.26 -12.83
CA GLY A 173 13.43 -19.94 -12.84
C GLY A 173 12.81 -19.76 -11.45
N SER A 174 13.59 -19.44 -10.42
CA SER A 174 13.11 -19.30 -9.03
C SER A 174 12.94 -17.84 -8.62
N LEU A 175 11.86 -17.50 -7.91
CA LEU A 175 11.61 -16.15 -7.42
C LEU A 175 12.51 -15.76 -6.25
N LEU A 176 13.21 -14.63 -6.37
CA LEU A 176 14.00 -14.01 -5.31
C LEU A 176 13.33 -12.69 -4.89
N LEU A 177 12.97 -12.56 -3.61
CA LEU A 177 12.34 -11.36 -3.06
C LEU A 177 13.40 -10.44 -2.43
N THR A 178 13.33 -9.15 -2.71
CA THR A 178 14.29 -8.14 -2.22
C THR A 178 13.73 -7.30 -1.06
N LEU A 179 12.42 -7.39 -0.81
CA LEU A 179 11.70 -6.65 0.24
C LEU A 179 11.41 -7.51 1.46
#